data_AF-A0A7W4C7A2-F1
#
_entry.id   AF-A0A7W4C7A2-F1
#
_cell.length_a   1.000
_cell.length_b   1.000
_cell.length_c   1.000
_cell.angle_alpha   90.00
_cell.angle_beta   90.00
_cell.angle_gamma   90.00
#
_symmetry.space_group_name_H-M   'P 1'
#
loop_
_entity.id
_entity.type
_entity.pdbx_description
1 polymer ?
#
loop_
_entity_poly.entity_id
_entity_poly.type
_entity_poly.pdbx_seq_one_letter_code
_entity_poly.pdbx_strand_id
1 'polypeptide(L)'
;MRLIHWIYLTIVIVATFSASSSATVAVEILPMRDRAEFIDSILAKRVELLLPKLMNEHKLDMWVIISREYNEDPVIAQGITTANNNEPND
;
A
#
# COMPACT_ATOMS: atom_id res chain seq x y z
N MET A 1 -27.37 19.45 -49.28
CA MET A 1 -28.08 19.46 -47.98
C MET A 1 -27.91 18.15 -47.18
N ARG A 2 -27.95 16.95 -47.78
CA ARG A 2 -27.78 15.66 -47.07
C ARG A 2 -26.36 15.38 -46.55
N LEU A 3 -25.32 15.83 -47.26
CA LEU A 3 -23.91 15.62 -46.90
C LEU A 3 -23.46 16.44 -45.67
N ILE A 4 -23.98 17.66 -45.52
CA ILE A 4 -23.65 18.56 -44.40
C ILE A 4 -24.20 18.00 -43.06
N HIS A 5 -25.38 17.39 -43.09
CA HIS A 5 -25.99 16.76 -41.92
C HIS A 5 -25.20 15.52 -41.48
N TRP A 6 -24.65 14.76 -42.42
CA TRP A 6 -23.79 13.61 -42.13
C TRP A 6 -22.45 14.02 -41.50
N ILE A 7 -21.88 15.15 -41.92
CA ILE A 7 -20.67 15.73 -41.30
C ILE A 7 -20.95 16.22 -39.88
N TYR A 8 -22.09 16.88 -39.66
CA TYR A 8 -22.48 17.28 -38.31
C TYR A 8 -22.72 16.07 -37.40
N LEU A 9 -23.35 15.01 -37.92
CA LEU A 9 -23.57 13.76 -37.19
C LEU A 9 -22.25 13.11 -36.77
N THR A 10 -21.26 13.05 -37.67
CA THR A 10 -19.95 12.43 -37.37
C THR A 10 -19.15 13.26 -36.37
N ILE A 11 -19.20 14.59 -36.46
CA ILE A 11 -18.55 15.50 -35.50
C ILE A 11 -19.12 15.32 -34.09
N VAL A 12 -20.45 15.20 -33.95
CA VAL A 12 -21.11 14.99 -32.65
C VAL A 12 -20.69 13.66 -32.03
N ILE A 13 -20.64 12.58 -32.82
CA ILE A 13 -20.23 11.26 -32.33
C ILE A 13 -18.77 11.27 -31.85
N VAL A 14 -17.86 11.89 -32.60
CA VAL A 14 -16.44 12.02 -32.21
C VAL A 14 -16.29 12.86 -30.95
N ALA A 15 -17.02 13.96 -30.81
CA ALA A 15 -16.98 14.80 -29.62
C ALA A 15 -17.47 14.07 -28.35
N THR A 16 -18.46 13.18 -28.48
CA THR A 16 -18.94 12.37 -27.34
C THR A 16 -17.97 11.28 -26.91
N PHE A 17 -17.12 10.78 -27.82
CA PHE A 17 -16.18 9.69 -27.52
C PHE A 17 -14.97 10.13 -26.66
N SER A 18 -14.60 11.41 -26.71
CA SER A 18 -13.44 11.94 -25.96
C SER A 18 -13.62 12.02 -24.44
N ALA A 19 -14.78 11.68 -23.88
CA ALA A 19 -15.10 11.82 -22.45
C ALA A 19 -14.82 10.57 -21.61
N SER A 20 -13.87 9.71 -22.00
CA SER A 20 -13.47 8.57 -21.15
C SER A 20 -12.57 9.06 -20.02
N SER A 21 -13.16 9.41 -18.87
CA SER A 21 -12.42 9.75 -17.65
C SER A 21 -11.85 8.48 -17.00
N SER A 22 -10.53 8.37 -16.92
CA SER A 22 -9.87 7.35 -16.09
C SER A 22 -10.06 7.71 -14.62
N ALA A 23 -10.92 6.99 -13.91
CA ALA A 23 -11.01 7.09 -12.45
C ALA A 23 -9.74 6.48 -11.83
N THR A 24 -8.91 7.30 -11.20
CA THR A 24 -7.80 6.83 -10.37
C THR A 24 -8.39 6.28 -9.08
N VAL A 25 -8.46 4.96 -8.94
CA VAL A 25 -8.79 4.33 -7.66
C VAL A 25 -7.62 4.62 -6.70
N ALA A 26 -7.85 5.53 -5.77
CA ALA A 26 -6.93 5.70 -4.64
C ALA A 26 -7.00 4.42 -3.81
N VAL A 27 -5.90 3.65 -3.78
CA VAL A 27 -5.80 2.48 -2.92
C VAL A 27 -5.61 2.98 -1.50
N GLU A 28 -6.64 2.86 -0.68
CA GLU A 28 -6.53 3.11 0.75
C GLU A 28 -5.66 2.01 1.37
N ILE A 29 -4.47 2.39 1.83
CA ILE A 29 -3.53 1.47 2.45
C ILE A 29 -3.92 1.31 3.92
N LEU A 30 -4.08 0.07 4.39
CA LEU A 30 -4.37 -0.23 5.78
C LEU A 30 -3.35 0.47 6.73
N PRO A 31 -3.80 0.94 7.90
CA PRO A 31 -2.91 1.40 8.96
C PRO A 31 -1.76 0.42 9.22
N MET A 32 -0.60 0.93 9.62
CA MET A 32 0.60 0.09 9.82
C MET A 32 0.35 -1.06 10.81
N ARG A 33 -0.47 -0.83 11.85
CA ARG A 33 -0.84 -1.85 12.85
C ARG A 33 -1.61 -3.00 12.21
N ASP A 34 -2.67 -2.68 11.47
CA ASP A 34 -3.53 -3.68 10.83
C ASP A 34 -2.75 -4.48 9.76
N ARG A 35 -1.80 -3.83 9.07
CA ARG A 35 -0.87 -4.54 8.17
C ARG A 35 0.05 -5.49 8.92
N ALA A 36 0.57 -5.09 10.08
CA ALA A 36 1.43 -5.95 10.90
C ALA A 36 0.66 -7.19 11.36
N GLU A 37 -0.56 -7.02 11.87
CA GLU A 37 -1.44 -8.12 12.27
C GLU A 37 -1.76 -9.06 11.10
N PHE A 38 -2.05 -8.48 9.93
CA PHE A 38 -2.28 -9.27 8.72
C PHE A 38 -1.06 -10.07 8.28
N ILE A 39 0.13 -9.44 8.27
CA ILE A 39 1.40 -10.10 7.93
C ILE A 39 1.69 -11.23 8.91
N ASP A 40 1.50 -11.01 10.21
CA ASP A 40 1.72 -12.00 11.25
C ASP A 40 0.79 -13.21 11.07
N SER A 41 -0.50 -12.96 10.82
CA SER A 41 -1.48 -14.03 10.56
C SER A 41 -1.12 -14.90 9.35
N ILE A 42 -0.60 -14.29 8.29
CA ILE A 42 -0.16 -15.01 7.08
C ILE A 42 1.12 -15.79 7.36
N LEU A 43 2.06 -15.20 8.08
CA LEU A 43 3.31 -15.86 8.47
C LEU A 43 3.03 -17.11 9.29
N ALA A 44 2.20 -17.00 10.33
CA ALA A 44 1.78 -18.12 11.16
C ALA A 44 1.18 -19.25 10.31
N LYS A 45 0.22 -18.93 9.43
CA LYS A 45 -0.41 -19.91 8.55
C LYS A 45 0.59 -20.59 7.59
N ARG A 46 1.57 -19.85 7.08
CA ARG A 46 2.62 -20.41 6.21
C ARG A 46 3.54 -21.35 6.98
N VAL A 47 3.91 -21.00 8.20
CA VAL A 47 4.72 -21.86 9.07
C VAL A 47 3.95 -23.13 9.40
N GLU A 48 2.66 -23.06 9.73
CA GLU A 48 1.86 -24.25 10.05
C GLU A 48 1.65 -25.19 8.85
N LEU A 49 1.45 -24.63 7.66
CA LEU A 49 1.05 -25.43 6.49
C LEU A 49 2.22 -25.80 5.57
N LEU A 50 3.12 -24.86 5.30
CA LEU A 50 4.17 -25.06 4.29
C LEU A 50 5.41 -25.69 4.89
N LEU A 51 5.80 -25.29 6.11
CA LEU A 51 7.03 -25.76 6.72
C LEU A 51 7.03 -27.29 6.93
N PRO A 52 6.00 -27.94 7.52
CA PRO A 52 6.00 -29.39 7.70
C PRO A 52 6.02 -30.14 6.36
N LYS A 53 5.32 -29.60 5.34
CA LYS A 53 5.29 -30.17 4.00
C LYS A 53 6.68 -30.18 3.38
N LEU A 54 7.39 -29.05 3.42
CA LEU A 54 8.73 -28.92 2.86
C LEU A 54 9.76 -29.74 3.64
N MET A 55 9.67 -29.76 4.98
CA MET A 55 10.53 -30.58 5.83
C MET A 55 10.38 -32.07 5.49
N ASN A 56 9.15 -32.55 5.30
CA ASN A 56 8.90 -33.94 4.93
C ASN A 56 9.37 -34.27 3.50
N GLU A 57 9.14 -33.38 2.53
CA GLU A 57 9.56 -33.55 1.14
C GLU A 57 11.10 -33.69 1.01
N HIS A 58 11.84 -32.94 1.82
CA HIS A 58 13.31 -32.92 1.79
C HIS A 58 13.97 -33.74 2.89
N LYS A 59 13.20 -34.45 3.72
CA LYS A 59 13.71 -35.25 4.86
C LYS A 59 14.58 -34.42 5.82
N LEU A 60 14.09 -33.23 6.18
CA LEU A 60 14.72 -32.32 7.14
C LEU A 60 14.08 -32.48 8.52
N ASP A 61 14.87 -32.77 9.54
CA ASP A 61 14.39 -32.96 10.92
C ASP A 61 14.35 -31.65 11.74
N MET A 62 14.99 -30.58 11.25
CA MET A 62 15.13 -29.31 11.96
C MET A 62 15.16 -28.11 11.01
N TRP A 63 14.73 -26.97 11.53
CA TRP A 63 14.85 -25.65 10.90
C TRP A 63 15.29 -24.62 11.95
N VAL A 64 15.94 -23.54 11.50
CA VAL A 64 16.48 -22.48 12.37
C VAL A 64 15.89 -21.14 11.95
N ILE A 65 15.41 -20.36 12.92
CA ILE A 65 15.01 -18.96 12.72
C ILE A 65 16.19 -18.08 13.13
N ILE A 66 16.61 -17.19 12.24
CA ILE A 66 17.59 -16.15 12.56
C ILE A 66 16.85 -14.82 12.64
N SER A 67 16.63 -14.31 13.85
CA SER A 67 16.09 -12.97 14.08
C SER A 67 17.21 -11.98 14.37
N ARG A 68 17.17 -10.80 13.74
CA ARG A 68 18.01 -9.67 14.13
C ARG A 68 17.23 -8.84 15.15
N GLU A 69 17.75 -8.71 16.36
CA GLU A 69 17.31 -7.66 17.29
C GLU A 69 18.06 -6.38 16.88
N TYR A 70 17.38 -5.51 16.15
CA TYR A 70 17.86 -4.16 16.00
C TYR A 70 17.44 -3.41 17.26
N ASN A 71 18.42 -2.94 18.03
CA ASN A 71 18.18 -1.95 19.07
C ASN A 71 17.83 -0.64 18.38
N GLU A 72 16.56 -0.49 18.01
CA GLU A 72 16.05 0.69 17.33
C GLU A 72 16.08 1.84 18.34
N ASP A 73 17.06 2.74 18.21
CA ASP A 73 17.11 3.97 19.00
C ASP A 73 15.73 4.65 18.98
N PRO A 74 15.23 5.16 20.12
CA PRO A 74 13.87 5.65 20.22
C PRO A 74 13.65 6.80 19.23
N VAL A 75 12.95 6.51 18.14
CA VAL A 75 12.52 7.51 17.16
C VAL A 75 11.29 8.23 17.71
N ILE A 76 11.46 9.01 18.79
CA ILE A 76 10.39 9.87 19.32
C ILE A 76 10.87 11.33 19.48
N ALA A 77 10.33 12.16 18.59
CA ALA A 77 9.97 13.58 18.74
C ALA A 77 11.06 14.65 18.99
N GLN A 78 11.80 15.02 17.95
CA GLN A 78 12.28 16.41 17.77
C GLN A 78 11.51 17.07 16.62
N GLY A 79 10.21 17.29 16.83
CA GLY A 79 9.34 17.98 15.88
C GLY A 79 8.19 18.75 16.52
N ILE A 80 8.10 18.76 17.86
CA ILE A 80 7.08 19.52 18.61
C ILE A 80 7.69 20.60 19.52
N THR A 81 9.00 20.88 19.43
CA THR A 81 9.66 21.93 20.25
C THR A 81 9.77 23.30 19.58
N THR A 82 9.08 23.55 18.46
CA THR A 82 9.00 24.90 17.87
C THR A 82 7.54 25.32 17.74
N ALA A 83 6.84 25.36 18.87
CA ALA A 83 5.55 26.02 19.01
C ALA A 83 5.36 26.50 20.46
N ASN A 84 6.30 27.32 20.94
CA ASN A 84 6.01 28.24 22.03
C ASN A 84 6.51 29.63 21.63
N ASN A 85 5.63 30.38 20.98
CA ASN A 85 5.73 31.82 20.86
C ASN A 85 5.47 32.39 22.25
N ASN A 86 6.52 32.74 23.01
CA ASN A 86 6.51 33.67 24.14
C ASN A 86 7.93 33.76 24.73
N GLU A 87 8.80 34.56 24.12
CA GLU A 87 9.99 35.05 24.81
C GLU A 87 9.90 36.59 24.83
N PRO A 88 9.76 37.21 26.01
CA PRO A 88 9.63 38.66 26.14
C PRO A 88 11.00 39.33 25.95
N ASN A 89 10.97 40.51 25.35
CA ASN A 89 12.13 41.37 25.11
C ASN A 89 12.83 41.73 26.43
N ASP A 90 14.13 41.42 26.51
CA ASP A 90 15.14 42.15 27.28
C ASP A 90 16.41 42.30 26.42
#